data_AF-A0A3B9LXI2-F1
#
_entry.id   AF-A0A3B9LXI2-F1
#
_cell.length_a   1.000
_cell.length_b   1.000
_cell.length_c   1.000
_cell.angle_alpha   90.00
_cell.angle_beta   90.00
_cell.angle_gamma   90.00
#
_symmetry.space_group_name_H-M   'P 1'
#
loop_
_entity.id
_entity.type
_entity.pdbx_description
1 polymer ?
#
loop_
_entity_poly.entity_id
_entity_poly.type
_entity_poly.pdbx_seq_one_letter_code
_entity_poly.pdbx_strand_id
1 'polypeptide(L)' 'ATVFADDEALDWEDQGHSDHERRFKRLGSSVMGRIILLVYTLRKSDDQETIRIISARQASRKERKAYSGSGDRF' A
#
# COMPACT_ATOMS: atom_id res chain seq x y z
N ALA A 1 -10.55 7.21 -1.60
CA ALA A 1 -9.51 6.19 -1.81
C ALA A 1 -8.63 6.58 -3.00
N THR A 2 -7.83 7.64 -2.87
CA THR A 2 -7.09 8.22 -4.01
C THR A 2 -5.70 7.62 -4.22
N VAL A 3 -5.08 7.11 -3.16
CA VAL A 3 -3.78 6.43 -3.21
C VAL A 3 -3.85 5.14 -4.05
N PHE A 4 -5.03 4.53 -4.21
CA PHE A 4 -5.18 3.38 -5.09
C PHE A 4 -5.12 3.74 -6.58
N ALA A 5 -5.31 5.01 -6.93
CA ALA A 5 -5.24 5.53 -8.29
C ALA A 5 -3.86 6.17 -8.61
N ASP A 6 -2.87 5.95 -7.76
CA ASP A 6 -1.49 6.36 -8.02
C ASP A 6 -0.79 5.28 -8.86
N ASP A 7 -0.53 5.59 -10.12
CA ASP A 7 0.11 4.68 -11.07
C ASP A 7 1.59 4.41 -10.72
N GLU A 8 2.23 5.31 -9.97
CA GLU A 8 3.61 5.18 -9.49
C GLU A 8 3.70 4.51 -8.11
N ALA A 9 2.58 3.99 -7.60
CA ALA A 9 2.54 3.33 -6.31
C ALA A 9 3.44 2.08 -6.28
N LEU A 10 4.11 1.88 -5.15
CA LEU A 10 4.90 0.69 -4.89
C LEU A 10 4.06 -0.32 -4.12
N ASP A 11 3.92 -1.53 -4.64
CA ASP A 11 3.16 -2.63 -4.02
C ASP A 11 4.07 -3.81 -3.65
N TRP A 12 3.84 -4.39 -2.47
CA TRP A 12 4.53 -5.61 -2.05
C TRP A 12 3.71 -6.41 -1.04
N GLU A 13 4.00 -7.71 -0.94
CA GLU A 13 3.37 -8.58 0.06
C GLU A 13 3.93 -8.32 1.47
N ASP A 14 3.04 -8.33 2.46
CA ASP A 14 3.40 -8.20 3.87
C ASP A 14 3.63 -9.58 4.50
N GLN A 15 4.77 -10.19 4.15
CA GLN A 15 5.13 -11.57 4.54
C GLN A 15 5.19 -11.80 6.06
N GLY A 16 5.41 -10.77 6.87
CA GLY A 16 5.48 -10.90 8.34
C GLY A 16 4.12 -11.08 9.03
N HIS A 17 3.02 -10.96 8.29
CA HIS A 17 1.66 -10.99 8.85
C HIS A 17 0.69 -11.89 8.05
N SER A 18 1.21 -12.70 7.12
CA SER A 18 0.44 -13.43 6.13
C SER A 18 -0.05 -14.82 6.55
N ASP A 19 0.28 -15.29 7.77
CA ASP A 19 0.01 -16.68 8.20
C ASP A 19 -1.49 -17.05 8.24
N HIS A 20 -2.38 -16.05 8.33
CA HIS A 20 -3.83 -16.27 8.37
C HIS A 20 -4.62 -15.51 7.29
N GLU A 21 -4.11 -14.37 6.81
CA GLU A 21 -4.77 -13.56 5.78
C GLU A 21 -3.70 -12.91 4.91
N ARG A 22 -3.79 -13.05 3.58
CA ARG A 22 -2.81 -12.44 2.66
C ARG A 22 -2.94 -10.92 2.74
N ARG A 23 -1.84 -10.24 3.06
CA ARG A 23 -1.77 -8.79 3.22
C ARG A 23 -0.82 -8.18 2.21
N PHE A 24 -1.20 -7.00 1.74
CA PHE A 24 -0.45 -6.22 0.79
C PHE A 24 -0.17 -4.85 1.39
N LYS A 25 1.00 -4.33 1.09
CA LYS A 25 1.40 -2.96 1.36
C LYS A 25 1.41 -2.20 0.05
N ARG A 26 0.82 -1.00 0.06
CA ARG A 26 0.92 -0.02 -1.02
C ARG A 26 1.50 1.26 -0.46
N LEU A 27 2.55 1.77 -1.08
CA LEU A 27 3.10 3.09 -0.80
C LEU A 27 2.84 3.98 -2.01
N GLY A 28 1.97 4.97 -1.84
CA GLY A 28 1.57 5.85 -2.94
C GLY A 28 1.21 7.25 -2.49
N SER A 29 1.11 8.16 -3.45
CA SER A 29 0.69 9.53 -3.28
C SER A 29 -0.83 9.66 -3.30
N SER A 30 -1.36 10.49 -2.42
CA SER A 30 -2.76 10.93 -2.50
C SER A 30 -2.89 12.16 -3.39
N VAL A 31 -4.10 12.47 -3.87
CA VAL A 31 -4.40 13.72 -4.60
C VAL A 31 -4.01 15.00 -3.86
N MET A 32 -3.82 14.93 -2.54
CA MET A 32 -3.34 16.05 -1.72
C MET A 32 -1.80 16.10 -1.60
N GLY A 33 -1.07 15.29 -2.37
CA GLY A 33 0.40 15.21 -2.35
C GLY A 33 0.98 14.50 -1.13
N ARG A 34 0.15 13.86 -0.29
CA ARG A 34 0.66 13.09 0.86
C ARG A 34 1.01 11.68 0.43
N ILE A 35 2.23 11.23 0.74
CA ILE A 35 2.62 9.83 0.58
C ILE A 35 2.08 9.02 1.77
N ILE A 36 1.31 7.98 1.48
CA ILE A 36 0.61 7.14 2.43
C ILE A 36 1.09 5.69 2.26
N LEU A 37 1.39 5.04 3.38
CA LEU A 37 1.50 3.59 3.43
C LEU A 37 0.12 3.01 3.78
N LEU A 38 -0.42 2.21 2.88
CA LEU A 38 -1.62 1.41 3.07
C LEU A 38 -1.23 -0.05 3.33
N VAL A 39 -1.91 -0.67 4.28
CA VAL A 39 -1.94 -2.13 4.43
C VAL A 39 -3.37 -2.56 4.16
N TYR A 40 -3.55 -3.50 3.24
CA TYR A 40 -4.86 -3.99 2.84
C TYR A 40 -4.83 -5.48 2.57
N THR A 41 -6.02 -6.06 2.43
CA THR A 41 -6.21 -7.44 2.02
C THR A 41 -7.29 -7.49 0.95
N LEU A 42 -7.19 -8.49 0.07
CA LEU A 42 -8.17 -8.78 -0.95
C LEU A 42 -9.10 -9.87 -0.42
N ARG A 43 -10.40 -9.58 -0.40
CA ARG A 43 -11.44 -10.55 -0.06
C ARG A 43 -12.25 -10.87 -1.30
N LYS A 44 -12.33 -12.15 -1.63
CA LYS A 44 -13.21 -12.66 -2.66
C LYS A 44 -14.48 -13.20 -2.00
N SER A 45 -15.64 -12.68 -2.40
CA SER A 45 -16.94 -13.26 -2.08
C SER A 45 -17.68 -13.43 -3.38
N ASP A 46 -18.13 -14.66 -3.65
CA ASP A 46 -18.84 -15.03 -4.88
C ASP A 46 -18.15 -14.44 -6.13
N ASP A 47 -18.77 -13.45 -6.77
CA ASP A 47 -18.32 -12.81 -8.00
C ASP A 47 -17.64 -11.44 -7.79
N GLN A 48 -17.30 -11.06 -6.55
CA GLN A 48 -16.74 -9.75 -6.25
C GLN A 48 -15.45 -9.84 -5.44
N GLU A 49 -14.41 -9.16 -5.93
CA GLU A 49 -13.20 -8.88 -5.17
C GLU A 49 -13.33 -7.51 -4.49
N THR A 50 -13.11 -7.48 -3.19
CA THR A 50 -13.19 -6.27 -2.37
C THR A 50 -11.87 -6.02 -1.67
N ILE A 51 -11.46 -4.74 -1.64
CA ILE A 51 -10.28 -4.30 -0.91
C ILE A 51 -10.71 -3.90 0.50
N ARG A 52 -10.21 -4.62 1.51
CA ARG A 52 -10.35 -4.22 2.92
C ARG A 52 -9.08 -3.53 3.39
N ILE A 53 -9.18 -2.25 3.73
CA ILE A 53 -8.07 -1.52 4.36
C ILE A 53 -7.93 -2.03 5.79
N ILE A 54 -6.71 -2.44 6.15
CA ILE A 54 -6.32 -2.87 7.49
C ILE A 54 -5.72 -1.68 8.25
N SER A 55 -4.84 -0.92 7.59
CA SER A 55 -4.32 0.32 8.13
C SER A 55 -3.94 1.31 7.03
N ALA A 56 -3.95 2.59 7.37
CA ALA A 56 -3.49 3.67 6.52
C ALA A 56 -2.76 4.67 7.40
N ARG A 57 -1.52 5.02 7.04
CA ARG A 57 -0.76 6.06 7.74
C ARG A 57 0.07 6.87 6.79
N GLN A 58 0.47 8.06 7.23
CA GLN A 58 1.46 8.83 6.50
C GLN A 58 2.78 8.06 6.43
N ALA A 59 3.42 8.08 5.26
CA ALA A 59 4.70 7.43 5.05
C ALA A 59 5.77 8.03 5.96
N SER A 60 6.70 7.22 6.44
CA SER A 60 7.89 7.66 7.17
C SER A 60 8.86 8.39 6.23
N ARG A 61 9.90 9.04 6.79
CA ARG A 61 10.93 9.69 5.97
C ARG A 61 11.63 8.69 5.03
N LYS A 62 11.92 7.47 5.50
CA LYS A 62 12.54 6.41 4.70
C LYS A 62 11.63 5.96 3.56
N GLU A 63 10.35 5.74 3.85
CA GLU A 63 9.36 5.34 2.84
C GLU A 63 9.18 6.42 1.77
N ARG A 64 9.07 7.70 2.15
CA ARG A 64 8.99 8.80 1.16
C ARG A 64 10.19 8.83 0.22
N LYS A 65 11.39 8.56 0.73
CA LYS A 65 12.61 8.48 -0.08
C LYS A 65 12.59 7.30 -1.05
N ALA A 66 12.05 6.16 -0.62
CA ALA A 66 11.86 5.00 -1.48
C ALA A 66 10.85 5.29 -2.61
N TYR A 67 9.73 5.95 -2.28
CA TYR A 67 8.73 6.36 -3.27
C TYR A 67 9.29 7.37 -4.29
N SER A 68 10.09 8.36 -3.86
CA SER A 68 10.69 9.34 -4.78
C SER A 68 11.83 8.79 -5.66
N GLY A 69 12.11 7.48 -5.59
CA GLY A 69 13.19 6.83 -6.34
C GLY A 69 14.60 7.30 -5.94
N SER A 70 14.73 8.02 -4.82
CA SER A 70 15.99 8.65 -4.39
C SER A 70 16.79 7.80 -3.40
N GLY A 71 16.38 6.54 -3.16
CA GLY A 71 17.10 5.55 -2.37
C GLY A 71 16.98 4.17 -3.00
N ASP A 72 17.91 3.28 -2.69
CA ASP A 72 17.95 1.89 -3.18
C ASP A 72 16.56 1.26 -3.03
N ARG A 73 15.96 0.88 -4.16
CA ARG A 73 14.68 0.17 -4.17
C ARG A 73 14.94 -1.20 -3.56
N PHE A 74 14.25 -1.43 -2.44
CA PHE A 74 14.22 -2.60 -1.54
C PHE A 74 15.13 -3.78 -1.85
#